data_AF-A0A374K4S6-F1
#
_entry.id   AF-A0A374K4S6-F1
#
_cell.length_a   1.000
_cell.length_b   1.000
_cell.length_c   1.000
_cell.angle_alpha   90.00
_cell.angle_beta   90.00
_cell.angle_gamma   90.00
#
_symmetry.space_group_name_H-M   'P 1'
#
loop_
_entity.id
_entity.type
_entity.pdbx_description
1 polymer ?
#
loop_
_entity_poly.entity_id
_entity_poly.type
_entity_poly.pdbx_seq_one_letter_code
_entity_poly.pdbx_strand_id
1 'polypeptide(L)'
;MDLREYYLSNVKASDYHYRFLDFVKKVNYSYNVFYGVRETQNYQFEIYDVEDAITKFRELCQLDLYFSVEDKCWFYLITYYLNMLGYEIKEFPRILARPPVEPEKFTRDDIGGKIIALGRDDKGDIRYAARRAFVEEMTFKKNNCSIEVNDSINQKFIEISTRQASFSSMHIDEKIAEIANLIENLLKQDGKYSTPEYENVCCGFIDDSIVKSYRNKMQCFRHCTDEAIEERKAYSEAQKNFLVDYGLTIVKAIHQLVK
;
A
#
# COMPACT_ATOMS: atom_id res chain seq x y z
N MET A 1 19.79 -3.76 -7.00
CA MET A 1 19.34 -4.42 -5.76
C MET A 1 18.82 -5.79 -6.12
N ASP A 2 19.23 -6.82 -5.39
CA ASP A 2 18.69 -8.17 -5.52
C ASP A 2 17.37 -8.29 -4.72
N LEU A 3 16.27 -8.54 -5.42
CA LEU A 3 14.94 -8.67 -4.81
C LEU A 3 14.77 -9.96 -4.01
N ARG A 4 15.46 -11.05 -4.37
CA ARG A 4 15.40 -12.31 -3.64
C ARG A 4 16.06 -12.16 -2.28
N GLU A 5 17.24 -11.55 -2.23
CA GLU A 5 17.92 -11.25 -0.95
C GLU A 5 17.08 -10.31 -0.07
N TYR A 6 16.52 -9.26 -0.68
CA TYR A 6 15.63 -8.33 0.00
C TYR A 6 14.41 -9.05 0.59
N TYR A 7 13.72 -9.88 -0.21
CA TYR A 7 12.56 -10.65 0.23
C TYR A 7 12.91 -11.58 1.41
N LEU A 8 13.99 -12.36 1.29
CA LEU A 8 14.39 -13.34 2.32
C LEU A 8 14.77 -12.68 3.64
N SER A 9 15.28 -11.46 3.59
CA SER A 9 15.68 -10.70 4.77
C SER A 9 14.52 -9.98 5.47
N ASN A 10 13.41 -9.71 4.76
CA ASN A 10 12.34 -8.83 5.25
C ASN A 10 10.98 -9.51 5.46
N VAL A 11 10.71 -10.65 4.80
CA VAL A 11 9.40 -11.31 4.89
C VAL A 11 9.14 -11.89 6.28
N LYS A 12 7.98 -11.59 6.85
CA LYS A 12 7.56 -12.06 8.18
C LYS A 12 6.48 -13.12 8.07
N ALA A 13 6.37 -14.00 9.06
CA ALA A 13 5.33 -15.04 9.11
C ALA A 13 3.88 -14.49 9.08
N SER A 14 3.70 -13.24 9.53
CA SER A 14 2.42 -12.52 9.46
C SER A 14 2.07 -12.03 8.05
N ASP A 15 3.06 -11.89 7.15
CA ASP A 15 2.85 -11.34 5.82
C ASP A 15 2.21 -12.39 4.92
N TYR A 16 1.21 -12.02 4.12
CA TYR A 16 0.60 -12.93 3.15
C TYR A 16 1.64 -13.58 2.22
N HIS A 17 2.67 -12.81 1.84
CA HIS A 17 3.73 -13.24 0.96
C HIS A 17 4.60 -14.36 1.55
N TYR A 18 4.62 -14.57 2.87
CA TYR A 18 5.39 -15.63 3.51
C TYR A 18 5.07 -17.02 2.94
N ARG A 19 3.85 -17.21 2.43
CA ARG A 19 3.44 -18.47 1.80
C ARG A 19 4.28 -18.87 0.58
N PHE A 20 5.00 -17.93 -0.03
CA PHE A 20 5.88 -18.16 -1.18
C PHE A 20 7.34 -18.41 -0.78
N LEU A 21 7.66 -18.34 0.52
CA LEU A 21 9.03 -18.39 1.03
C LEU A 21 9.81 -19.61 0.56
N ASP A 22 9.20 -20.79 0.67
CA ASP A 22 9.86 -22.04 0.29
C ASP A 22 10.15 -22.12 -1.21
N PHE A 23 9.26 -21.56 -2.04
CA PHE A 23 9.45 -21.47 -3.48
C PHE A 23 10.62 -20.53 -3.81
N VAL A 24 10.62 -19.32 -3.25
CA VAL A 24 11.67 -18.31 -3.47
C VAL A 24 13.04 -18.80 -2.98
N LYS A 25 13.09 -19.51 -1.84
CA LYS A 25 14.33 -20.11 -1.34
C LYS A 25 14.91 -21.13 -2.31
N LYS A 26 14.04 -21.99 -2.86
CA LYS A 26 14.45 -23.13 -3.69
C LYS A 26 14.40 -22.87 -5.20
N VAL A 27 14.17 -21.62 -5.63
CA VAL A 27 14.00 -21.29 -7.07
C VAL A 27 15.16 -21.77 -7.95
N ASN A 28 16.40 -21.74 -7.42
CA ASN A 28 17.57 -22.20 -8.17
C ASN A 28 17.85 -23.71 -8.05
N TYR A 29 17.08 -24.41 -7.22
CA TYR A 29 17.26 -25.83 -6.95
C TYR A 29 16.36 -26.66 -7.85
N SER A 30 16.93 -27.70 -8.46
CA SER A 30 16.17 -28.73 -9.14
C SER A 30 16.37 -30.08 -8.46
N TYR A 31 15.38 -30.94 -8.60
CA TYR A 31 15.45 -32.32 -8.15
C TYR A 31 15.85 -33.23 -9.31
N ASN A 32 16.83 -34.10 -9.08
CA ASN A 32 17.22 -35.15 -9.99
C ASN A 32 17.22 -36.51 -9.27
N VAL A 33 16.66 -37.55 -9.92
CA VAL A 33 16.54 -38.90 -9.35
C VAL A 33 17.90 -39.52 -9.00
N PHE A 34 18.96 -39.16 -9.71
CA PHE A 34 20.31 -39.72 -9.48
C PHE A 34 21.10 -38.98 -8.41
N TYR A 35 20.85 -37.69 -8.20
CA TYR A 35 21.71 -36.83 -7.38
C TYR A 35 20.98 -35.99 -6.33
N GLY A 36 19.67 -36.18 -6.17
CA GLY A 36 18.84 -35.46 -5.21
C GLY A 36 18.57 -34.01 -5.60
N VAL A 37 18.29 -33.17 -4.59
CA VAL A 37 18.07 -31.73 -4.77
C VAL A 37 19.42 -31.02 -4.84
N ARG A 38 19.69 -30.31 -5.94
CA ARG A 38 20.91 -29.51 -6.11
C ARG A 38 20.57 -28.15 -6.69
N GLU A 39 21.38 -27.16 -6.38
CA GLU A 39 21.34 -25.88 -7.07
C GLU A 39 21.88 -26.09 -8.49
N THR A 40 21.04 -25.86 -9.49
CA THR A 40 21.36 -26.10 -10.91
C THR A 40 21.05 -24.91 -11.79
N GLN A 41 20.34 -23.91 -11.27
CA GLN A 41 20.04 -22.67 -11.98
C GLN A 41 20.83 -21.53 -11.35
N ASN A 42 20.96 -20.43 -12.09
CA ASN A 42 21.64 -19.23 -11.64
C ASN A 42 20.79 -17.99 -11.90
N TYR A 43 19.50 -18.06 -11.57
CA TYR A 43 18.58 -16.94 -11.78
C TYR A 43 18.99 -15.77 -10.89
N GLN A 44 18.95 -14.57 -11.47
CA GLN A 44 19.28 -13.31 -10.80
C GLN A 44 18.07 -12.39 -10.84
N PHE A 45 17.71 -11.83 -9.68
CA PHE A 45 16.50 -11.02 -9.51
C PHE A 45 16.85 -9.56 -9.23
N GLU A 46 17.64 -8.97 -10.12
CA GLU A 46 18.19 -7.63 -9.95
C GLU A 46 17.33 -6.54 -10.59
N ILE A 47 17.10 -5.46 -9.85
CA ILE A 47 16.49 -4.22 -10.34
C ILE A 47 17.37 -3.02 -9.98
N TYR A 48 17.36 -1.96 -10.79
CA TYR A 48 18.05 -0.71 -10.46
C TYR A 48 17.19 0.19 -9.56
N ASP A 49 15.93 0.39 -9.93
CA ASP A 49 14.99 1.26 -9.23
C ASP A 49 13.54 0.73 -9.24
N VAL A 50 12.59 1.55 -8.79
CA VAL A 50 11.18 1.16 -8.72
C VAL A 50 10.53 1.06 -10.10
N GLU A 51 11.00 1.83 -11.08
CA GLU A 51 10.45 1.83 -12.43
C GLU A 51 10.83 0.54 -13.17
N ASP A 52 12.02 0.00 -12.89
CA ASP A 52 12.40 -1.36 -13.33
C ASP A 52 11.44 -2.42 -12.78
N ALA A 53 11.08 -2.34 -11.50
CA ALA A 53 10.14 -3.28 -10.89
C ALA A 53 8.73 -3.18 -11.52
N ILE A 54 8.25 -1.96 -11.76
CA ILE A 54 6.97 -1.71 -12.43
C ILE A 54 7.01 -2.22 -13.88
N THR A 55 8.09 -1.95 -14.59
CA THR A 55 8.30 -2.42 -15.97
C THR A 55 8.30 -3.94 -16.02
N LYS A 56 9.03 -4.59 -15.11
CA LYS A 56 9.06 -6.05 -15.03
C LYS A 56 7.70 -6.64 -14.65
N PHE A 57 6.93 -6.00 -13.76
CA PHE A 57 5.55 -6.41 -13.49
C PHE A 57 4.69 -6.40 -14.76
N ARG A 58 4.78 -5.32 -15.55
CA ARG A 58 4.05 -5.18 -16.81
C ARG A 58 4.45 -6.26 -17.81
N GLU A 59 5.74 -6.58 -17.94
CA GLU A 59 6.20 -7.69 -18.79
C GLU A 59 5.53 -9.02 -18.41
N LEU A 60 5.52 -9.36 -17.11
CA LEU A 60 4.89 -10.58 -16.61
C LEU A 60 3.38 -10.61 -16.91
N CYS A 61 2.71 -9.46 -16.87
CA CYS A 61 1.28 -9.34 -17.19
C CYS A 61 0.96 -9.55 -18.68
N GLN A 62 1.95 -9.49 -19.56
CA GLN A 62 1.79 -9.80 -20.98
C GLN A 62 1.82 -11.31 -21.26
N LEU A 63 2.28 -12.13 -20.30
CA LEU A 63 2.29 -13.59 -20.42
C LEU A 63 0.86 -14.16 -20.28
N ASP A 64 0.34 -14.72 -21.37
CA ASP A 64 -1.05 -15.20 -21.43
C ASP A 64 -1.21 -16.69 -21.10
N LEU A 65 -0.14 -17.50 -21.22
CA LEU A 65 -0.27 -18.96 -21.23
C LEU A 65 0.69 -19.72 -20.30
N TYR A 66 1.90 -19.22 -20.05
CA TYR A 66 2.90 -19.99 -19.32
C TYR A 66 3.83 -19.09 -18.51
N PHE A 67 3.92 -19.35 -17.20
CA PHE A 67 4.99 -18.83 -16.36
C PHE A 67 6.07 -19.89 -16.20
N SER A 68 7.30 -19.52 -16.53
CA SER A 68 8.44 -20.34 -16.10
C SER A 68 8.61 -20.26 -14.58
N VAL A 69 9.46 -21.14 -14.03
CA VAL A 69 9.83 -21.09 -12.60
C VAL A 69 10.44 -19.74 -12.24
N GLU A 70 11.24 -19.18 -13.14
CA GLU A 70 11.86 -17.87 -12.99
C GLU A 70 10.81 -16.75 -13.02
N ASP A 71 9.89 -16.74 -14.00
CA ASP A 71 8.82 -15.74 -14.11
C ASP A 71 7.91 -15.75 -12.88
N LYS A 72 7.60 -16.95 -12.37
CA LYS A 72 6.79 -17.12 -11.16
C LYS A 72 7.50 -16.53 -9.93
N CYS A 73 8.82 -16.71 -9.84
CA CYS A 73 9.62 -16.09 -8.79
C CYS A 73 9.66 -14.57 -8.94
N TRP A 74 9.92 -14.05 -10.14
CA TRP A 74 9.85 -12.61 -10.43
C TRP A 74 8.52 -12.00 -9.99
N PHE A 75 7.41 -12.68 -10.29
CA PHE A 75 6.07 -12.21 -9.92
C PHE A 75 5.91 -12.07 -8.41
N TYR A 76 6.33 -13.07 -7.62
CA TYR A 76 6.25 -13.01 -6.16
C TYR A 76 7.16 -11.94 -5.55
N LEU A 77 8.37 -11.79 -6.10
CA LEU A 77 9.34 -10.82 -5.60
C LEU A 77 8.89 -9.38 -5.88
N ILE A 78 8.39 -9.11 -7.08
CA ILE A 78 7.92 -7.78 -7.47
C ILE A 78 6.65 -7.38 -6.72
N THR A 79 5.68 -8.29 -6.61
CA THR A 79 4.44 -8.04 -5.87
C THR A 79 4.74 -7.70 -4.41
N TYR A 80 5.64 -8.47 -3.77
CA TYR A 80 6.11 -8.17 -2.42
C TYR A 80 6.81 -6.81 -2.34
N TYR A 81 7.80 -6.56 -3.20
CA TYR A 81 8.60 -5.35 -3.18
C TYR A 81 7.74 -4.08 -3.35
N LEU A 82 6.88 -4.05 -4.36
CA LEU A 82 6.00 -2.91 -4.61
C LEU A 82 4.99 -2.71 -3.46
N ASN A 83 4.45 -3.81 -2.90
CA ASN A 83 3.58 -3.73 -1.72
C ASN A 83 4.31 -3.15 -0.50
N MET A 84 5.55 -3.56 -0.25
CA MET A 84 6.36 -3.02 0.86
C MET A 84 6.69 -1.54 0.69
N LEU A 85 6.76 -1.05 -0.55
CA LEU A 85 6.91 0.36 -0.86
C LEU A 85 5.57 1.14 -0.84
N GLY A 86 4.47 0.48 -0.49
CA GLY A 86 3.15 1.07 -0.40
C GLY A 86 2.45 1.26 -1.74
N TYR A 87 2.87 0.59 -2.81
CA TYR A 87 2.18 0.70 -4.09
C TYR A 87 0.89 -0.13 -4.12
N GLU A 88 -0.09 0.39 -4.84
CA GLU A 88 -1.32 -0.30 -5.25
C GLU A 88 -1.54 -0.11 -6.75
N ILE A 89 -2.17 -1.09 -7.39
CA ILE A 89 -2.63 -0.97 -8.79
C ILE A 89 -4.11 -0.63 -8.75
N LYS A 90 -4.50 0.54 -9.25
CA LYS A 90 -5.89 1.04 -9.12
C LYS A 90 -6.91 0.06 -9.68
N GLU A 91 -6.58 -0.57 -10.81
CA GLU A 91 -7.45 -1.54 -11.49
C GLU A 91 -7.59 -2.86 -10.71
N PHE A 92 -6.59 -3.19 -9.89
CA PHE A 92 -6.49 -4.41 -9.09
C PHE A 92 -5.95 -4.13 -7.68
N PRO A 93 -6.71 -3.48 -6.79
CA PRO A 93 -6.17 -2.89 -5.55
C PRO A 93 -5.50 -3.90 -4.60
N ARG A 94 -5.81 -5.19 -4.73
CA ARG A 94 -5.29 -6.24 -3.84
C ARG A 94 -4.16 -7.07 -4.45
N ILE A 95 -3.80 -6.89 -5.72
CA ILE A 95 -2.89 -7.82 -6.40
C ILE A 95 -1.49 -7.82 -5.79
N LEU A 96 -0.98 -6.65 -5.43
CA LEU A 96 0.36 -6.52 -4.83
C LEU A 96 0.36 -7.05 -3.39
N ALA A 97 -0.73 -6.84 -2.63
CA ALA A 97 -0.82 -7.32 -1.24
C ALA A 97 -1.15 -8.81 -1.11
N ARG A 98 -1.93 -9.36 -2.05
CA ARG A 98 -2.45 -10.73 -2.06
C ARG A 98 -2.36 -11.35 -3.45
N PRO A 99 -1.15 -11.54 -4.00
CA PRO A 99 -0.98 -12.17 -5.29
C PRO A 99 -1.49 -13.63 -5.28
N PRO A 100 -2.05 -14.15 -6.39
CA PRO A 100 -2.48 -15.54 -6.45
C PRO A 100 -1.28 -16.49 -6.36
N VAL A 101 -1.55 -17.72 -5.91
CA VAL A 101 -0.53 -18.78 -5.91
C VAL A 101 -0.10 -19.14 -7.33
N GLU A 102 -1.02 -19.10 -8.29
CA GLU A 102 -0.73 -19.28 -9.71
C GLU A 102 -0.86 -17.91 -10.39
N PRO A 103 0.26 -17.24 -10.78
CA PRO A 103 0.22 -15.93 -11.42
C PRO A 103 -0.70 -15.87 -12.65
N GLU A 104 -0.83 -16.97 -13.37
CA GLU A 104 -1.69 -17.11 -14.54
C GLU A 104 -3.17 -16.81 -14.23
N LYS A 105 -3.64 -17.07 -13.00
CA LYS A 105 -5.00 -16.70 -12.61
C LYS A 105 -5.20 -15.18 -12.70
N PHE A 106 -4.19 -14.42 -12.30
CA PHE A 106 -4.24 -12.97 -12.44
C PHE A 106 -3.99 -12.54 -13.89
N THR A 107 -2.90 -13.00 -14.49
CA THR A 107 -2.51 -12.49 -15.81
C THR A 107 -3.46 -12.91 -16.91
N ARG A 108 -4.00 -14.12 -16.87
CA ARG A 108 -4.98 -14.58 -17.86
C ARG A 108 -6.40 -14.19 -17.47
N ASP A 109 -6.86 -14.63 -16.29
CA ASP A 109 -8.28 -14.59 -15.95
C ASP A 109 -8.71 -13.20 -15.46
N ASP A 110 -8.00 -12.59 -14.49
CA ASP A 110 -8.40 -11.29 -13.93
C ASP A 110 -8.19 -10.13 -14.92
N ILE A 111 -7.01 -10.06 -15.54
CA ILE A 111 -6.72 -9.07 -16.59
C ILE A 111 -7.67 -9.26 -17.76
N GLY A 112 -7.87 -10.51 -18.20
CA GLY A 112 -8.73 -10.80 -19.34
C GLY A 112 -10.18 -10.42 -19.07
N GLY A 113 -10.70 -10.79 -17.90
CA GLY A 113 -12.03 -10.38 -17.45
C GLY A 113 -12.19 -8.86 -17.41
N LYS A 114 -11.15 -8.11 -17.02
CA LYS A 114 -11.18 -6.65 -17.02
C LYS A 114 -11.21 -6.06 -18.43
N ILE A 115 -10.44 -6.62 -19.38
CA ILE A 115 -10.43 -6.19 -20.78
C ILE A 115 -11.80 -6.43 -21.44
N ILE A 116 -12.41 -7.60 -21.20
CA ILE A 116 -13.75 -7.94 -21.69
C ILE A 116 -14.80 -6.98 -21.08
N ALA A 117 -14.71 -6.70 -19.78
CA ALA A 117 -15.62 -5.75 -19.12
C ALA A 117 -15.50 -4.32 -19.68
N LEU A 118 -14.36 -3.96 -20.29
CA LEU A 118 -14.15 -2.70 -21.00
C LEU A 118 -14.61 -2.74 -22.47
N GLY A 119 -15.10 -3.89 -22.96
CA GLY A 119 -15.51 -4.09 -24.35
C GLY A 119 -14.36 -4.00 -25.35
N ARG A 120 -13.15 -4.34 -24.92
CA ARG A 120 -11.92 -4.30 -25.75
C ARG A 120 -11.56 -5.67 -26.35
N ASP A 121 -12.43 -6.65 -26.18
CA ASP A 121 -12.34 -8.00 -26.74
C ASP A 121 -12.99 -8.09 -28.13
N ASP A 122 -12.72 -9.18 -28.84
CA ASP A 122 -13.35 -9.53 -30.12
C ASP A 122 -14.20 -10.79 -29.91
N LYS A 123 -15.46 -10.60 -29.49
CA LYS A 123 -16.43 -11.68 -29.22
C LYS A 123 -15.96 -12.67 -28.14
N GLY A 124 -15.31 -12.17 -27.10
CA GLY A 124 -14.74 -12.94 -26.01
C GLY A 124 -13.26 -13.28 -26.18
N ASP A 125 -12.70 -13.11 -27.38
CA ASP A 125 -11.27 -13.34 -27.63
C ASP A 125 -10.47 -12.05 -27.39
N ILE A 126 -9.45 -12.14 -26.54
CA ILE A 126 -8.59 -11.00 -26.22
C ILE A 126 -7.39 -10.99 -27.15
N ARG A 127 -7.31 -9.96 -28.00
CA ARG A 127 -6.15 -9.76 -28.88
C ARG A 127 -4.94 -9.30 -28.07
N TYR A 128 -3.75 -9.78 -28.45
CA TYR A 128 -2.48 -9.38 -27.83
C TYR A 128 -2.29 -7.85 -27.75
N ALA A 129 -2.69 -7.11 -28.79
CA ALA A 129 -2.63 -5.66 -28.81
C ALA A 129 -3.53 -5.01 -27.73
N ALA A 130 -4.73 -5.56 -27.50
CA ALA A 130 -5.65 -5.05 -26.48
C ALA A 130 -5.10 -5.31 -25.07
N ARG A 131 -4.53 -6.50 -24.83
CA ARG A 131 -3.82 -6.84 -23.59
C ARG A 131 -2.66 -5.89 -23.34
N ARG A 132 -1.79 -5.69 -24.34
CA ARG A 132 -0.63 -4.81 -24.22
C ARG A 132 -1.03 -3.37 -23.87
N ALA A 133 -2.01 -2.81 -24.58
CA ALA A 133 -2.52 -1.47 -24.30
C ALA A 133 -3.08 -1.35 -22.88
N PHE A 134 -3.86 -2.33 -22.43
CA PHE A 134 -4.40 -2.34 -21.07
C PHE A 134 -3.31 -2.40 -19.99
N VAL A 135 -2.29 -3.24 -20.18
CA VAL A 135 -1.16 -3.37 -19.24
C VAL A 135 -0.31 -2.09 -19.19
N GLU A 136 -0.09 -1.44 -20.33
CA GLU A 136 0.59 -0.13 -20.40
C GLU A 136 -0.22 0.97 -19.67
N GLU A 137 -1.56 0.91 -19.74
CA GLU A 137 -2.47 1.84 -19.07
C GLU A 137 -2.65 1.59 -17.55
N MET A 138 -2.13 0.48 -16.98
CA MET A 138 -2.27 0.19 -15.55
C MET A 138 -1.71 1.31 -14.68
N THR A 139 -2.51 1.73 -13.69
CA THR A 139 -2.19 2.87 -12.83
C THR A 139 -1.59 2.38 -11.51
N PHE A 140 -0.27 2.55 -11.36
CA PHE A 140 0.43 2.35 -10.09
C PHE A 140 0.33 3.61 -9.24
N LYS A 141 -0.22 3.47 -8.03
CA LYS A 141 -0.33 4.54 -7.04
C LYS A 141 0.50 4.20 -5.83
N LYS A 142 1.34 5.13 -5.40
CA LYS A 142 2.03 5.00 -4.13
C LYS A 142 1.15 5.56 -3.02
N ASN A 143 0.77 4.73 -2.07
CA ASN A 143 0.19 5.17 -0.82
C ASN A 143 1.31 5.78 0.02
N ASN A 144 1.33 7.10 0.09
CA ASN A 144 2.32 7.85 0.85
C ASN A 144 2.09 7.84 2.37
N CYS A 145 1.23 6.94 2.90
CA CYS A 145 1.05 6.81 4.35
C CYS A 145 2.13 5.87 4.88
N SER A 146 3.20 6.43 5.42
CA SER A 146 4.34 5.69 5.99
C SER A 146 3.99 5.08 7.35
N ILE A 147 2.95 5.58 8.01
CA ILE A 147 2.52 5.13 9.33
C ILE A 147 1.34 4.15 9.20
N GLU A 148 1.59 2.87 9.53
CA GLU A 148 0.57 1.82 9.52
C GLU A 148 -0.61 2.18 10.45
N VAL A 149 -1.83 2.19 9.92
CA VAL A 149 -3.04 2.39 10.71
C VAL A 149 -3.60 1.03 11.09
N ASN A 150 -3.51 0.65 12.37
CA ASN A 150 -4.03 -0.63 12.84
C ASN A 150 -5.57 -0.66 12.82
N ASP A 151 -6.15 -1.87 12.89
CA ASP A 151 -7.60 -2.08 12.79
C ASP A 151 -8.40 -1.27 13.82
N SER A 152 -7.87 -1.13 15.05
CA SER A 152 -8.53 -0.37 16.13
C SER A 152 -8.66 1.12 15.80
N ILE A 153 -7.62 1.73 15.23
CA ILE A 153 -7.64 3.15 14.84
C ILE A 153 -8.46 3.33 13.57
N ASN A 154 -8.33 2.42 12.60
CA ASN A 154 -9.13 2.46 11.37
C ASN A 154 -10.64 2.36 11.67
N GLN A 155 -11.03 1.53 12.65
CA GLN A 155 -12.42 1.43 13.10
C GLN A 155 -12.92 2.76 13.68
N LYS A 156 -12.10 3.46 14.48
CA LYS A 156 -12.46 4.79 14.99
C LYS A 156 -12.62 5.84 13.88
N PHE A 157 -11.80 5.79 12.83
CA PHE A 157 -11.99 6.64 11.65
C PHE A 157 -13.34 6.36 10.96
N ILE A 158 -13.70 5.07 10.82
CA ILE A 158 -14.99 4.68 10.24
C ILE A 158 -16.17 5.14 11.11
N GLU A 159 -16.05 5.05 12.44
CA GLU A 159 -17.09 5.46 13.40
C GLU A 159 -17.40 6.95 13.35
N ILE A 160 -16.38 7.80 13.18
CA ILE A 160 -16.57 9.27 13.14
C ILE A 160 -16.86 9.80 11.74
N SER A 161 -16.56 9.04 10.70
CA SER A 161 -16.72 9.49 9.31
C SER A 161 -18.14 9.25 8.81
N THR A 162 -18.71 10.26 8.14
CA THR A 162 -20.05 10.17 7.54
C THR A 162 -20.10 9.32 6.27
N ARG A 163 -18.94 8.93 5.72
CA ARG A 163 -18.81 8.23 4.43
C ARG A 163 -18.57 6.72 4.56
N GLN A 164 -18.27 6.21 5.77
CA GLN A 164 -17.91 4.82 6.04
C GLN A 164 -16.77 4.23 5.16
N ALA A 165 -15.96 5.09 4.53
CA ALA A 165 -14.82 4.66 3.72
C ALA A 165 -13.60 4.39 4.60
N SER A 166 -12.76 3.43 4.20
CA SER A 166 -11.50 3.17 4.91
C SER A 166 -10.56 4.37 4.81
N PHE A 167 -9.85 4.69 5.89
CA PHE A 167 -8.94 5.83 5.94
C PHE A 167 -7.89 5.80 4.82
N SER A 168 -7.36 4.62 4.49
CA SER A 168 -6.36 4.42 3.43
C SER A 168 -6.83 4.91 2.06
N SER A 169 -8.12 4.75 1.76
CA SER A 169 -8.74 5.09 0.48
C SER A 169 -9.10 6.57 0.29
N MET A 170 -9.01 7.39 1.35
CA MET A 170 -9.37 8.81 1.30
C MET A 170 -8.35 9.66 0.52
N HIS A 171 -8.82 10.76 -0.05
CA HIS A 171 -7.92 11.77 -0.65
C HIS A 171 -7.06 12.43 0.44
N ILE A 172 -5.87 12.95 0.08
CA ILE A 172 -4.91 13.47 1.08
C ILE A 172 -5.48 14.59 1.96
N ASP A 173 -6.24 15.51 1.38
CA ASP A 173 -6.88 16.60 2.13
C ASP A 173 -7.97 16.07 3.07
N GLU A 174 -8.70 15.03 2.64
CA GLU A 174 -9.71 14.33 3.44
C GLU A 174 -9.05 13.55 4.60
N LYS A 175 -7.91 12.90 4.35
CA LYS A 175 -7.11 12.24 5.42
C LYS A 175 -6.71 13.23 6.50
N ILE A 176 -6.23 14.41 6.12
CA ILE A 176 -5.84 15.46 7.07
C ILE A 176 -7.04 15.94 7.89
N ALA A 177 -8.19 16.17 7.24
CA ALA A 177 -9.42 16.59 7.91
C ALA A 177 -9.90 15.52 8.91
N GLU A 178 -9.92 14.25 8.50
CA GLU A 178 -10.37 13.14 9.34
C GLU A 178 -9.42 12.88 10.51
N ILE A 179 -8.09 13.03 10.34
CA ILE A 179 -7.14 12.99 11.45
C ILE A 179 -7.49 14.06 12.49
N ALA A 180 -7.70 15.31 12.05
CA ALA A 180 -8.03 16.40 12.97
C ALA A 180 -9.35 16.15 13.73
N ASN A 181 -10.33 15.55 13.05
CA ASN A 181 -11.61 15.13 13.65
C ASN A 181 -11.40 14.00 14.67
N LEU A 182 -10.58 13.00 14.35
CA LEU A 182 -10.33 11.88 15.27
C LEU A 182 -9.58 12.33 16.52
N ILE A 183 -8.55 13.16 16.38
CA ILE A 183 -7.85 13.75 17.53
C ILE A 183 -8.86 14.50 18.42
N GLU A 184 -9.75 15.28 17.82
CA GLU A 184 -10.78 16.00 18.56
C GLU A 184 -11.77 15.08 19.27
N ASN A 185 -12.22 14.02 18.60
CA ASN A 185 -13.11 13.02 19.18
C ASN A 185 -12.46 12.27 20.35
N LEU A 186 -11.19 11.85 20.20
CA LEU A 186 -10.44 11.16 21.25
C LEU A 186 -10.21 12.02 22.48
N LEU A 187 -9.96 13.33 22.30
CA LEU A 187 -9.69 14.25 23.40
C LEU A 187 -10.95 14.83 24.04
N LYS A 188 -12.09 14.85 23.34
CA LYS A 188 -13.36 15.37 23.89
C LYS A 188 -14.11 14.27 24.62
N GLN A 189 -14.09 14.32 25.95
CA GLN A 189 -14.95 13.52 26.82
C GLN A 189 -16.01 14.42 27.46
N ASP A 190 -17.30 14.07 27.32
CA ASP A 190 -18.43 14.85 27.87
C ASP A 190 -18.42 16.36 27.53
N GLY A 191 -17.98 16.68 26.30
CA GLY A 191 -17.91 18.06 25.80
C GLY A 191 -16.72 18.87 26.31
N LYS A 192 -15.84 18.29 27.13
CA LYS A 192 -14.60 18.92 27.62
C LYS A 192 -13.37 18.24 27.04
N TYR A 193 -12.32 19.01 26.76
CA TYR A 193 -11.04 18.46 26.33
C TYR A 193 -10.28 17.91 27.53
N SER A 194 -9.96 16.61 27.49
CA SER A 194 -8.97 16.00 28.37
C SER A 194 -7.57 16.30 27.85
N THR A 195 -6.61 16.43 28.76
CA THR A 195 -5.18 16.51 28.43
C THR A 195 -4.50 15.22 28.88
N PRO A 196 -4.17 14.30 27.95
CA PRO A 196 -3.44 13.08 28.26
C PRO A 196 -2.05 13.38 28.83
N GLU A 197 -1.52 12.44 29.62
CA GLU A 197 -0.13 12.47 30.08
C GLU A 197 0.81 12.02 28.96
N TYR A 198 1.04 12.89 27.98
CA TYR A 198 1.81 12.59 26.78
C TYR A 198 3.22 12.05 27.06
N GLU A 199 3.86 12.49 28.15
CA GLU A 199 5.21 12.08 28.52
C GLU A 199 5.34 10.56 28.68
N ASN A 200 4.27 9.87 29.08
CA ASN A 200 4.28 8.42 29.31
C ASN A 200 4.54 7.60 28.04
N VAL A 201 4.31 8.17 26.84
CA VAL A 201 4.46 7.47 25.55
C VAL A 201 5.29 8.26 24.55
N CYS A 202 5.29 9.59 24.63
CA CYS A 202 5.84 10.47 23.61
C CYS A 202 7.29 10.92 23.86
N CYS A 203 7.90 10.59 25.00
CA CYS A 203 9.29 10.90 25.33
C CYS A 203 9.65 12.39 25.07
N GLY A 204 8.78 13.33 25.45
CA GLY A 204 8.96 14.77 25.20
C GLY A 204 8.81 15.26 23.75
N PHE A 205 8.57 14.38 22.76
CA PHE A 205 8.43 14.79 21.35
C PHE A 205 7.05 15.33 20.98
N ILE A 206 6.03 14.95 21.74
CA ILE A 206 4.64 15.40 21.55
C ILE A 206 4.11 15.78 22.93
N ASP A 207 3.59 17.00 23.03
CA ASP A 207 2.88 17.51 24.19
C ASP A 207 1.54 18.14 23.78
N ASP A 208 0.78 18.62 24.76
CA ASP A 208 -0.51 19.26 24.53
C ASP A 208 -0.43 20.50 23.63
N SER A 209 0.66 21.26 23.70
CA SER A 209 0.87 22.45 22.88
C SER A 209 1.05 22.09 21.41
N ILE A 210 1.80 21.02 21.14
CA ILE A 210 2.04 20.46 19.81
C ILE A 210 0.73 19.94 19.21
N VAL A 211 -0.05 19.17 19.99
CA VAL A 211 -1.33 18.64 19.53
C VAL A 211 -2.32 19.76 19.22
N LYS A 212 -2.41 20.80 20.07
CA LYS A 212 -3.23 22.00 19.81
C LYS A 212 -2.77 22.74 18.55
N SER A 213 -1.47 22.95 18.39
CA SER A 213 -0.89 23.62 17.22
C SER A 213 -1.20 22.87 15.92
N TYR A 214 -1.03 21.54 15.92
CA TYR A 214 -1.40 20.69 14.79
C TYR A 214 -2.88 20.87 14.43
N ARG A 215 -3.79 20.67 15.39
CA ARG A 215 -5.24 20.79 15.14
C ARG A 215 -5.65 22.16 14.61
N ASN A 216 -5.05 23.22 15.13
CA ASN A 216 -5.33 24.59 14.69
C ASN A 216 -4.90 24.80 13.24
N LYS A 217 -3.69 24.35 12.86
CA LYS A 217 -3.22 24.43 11.47
C LYS A 217 -4.08 23.61 10.51
N MET A 218 -4.61 22.47 10.96
CA MET A 218 -5.43 21.61 10.10
C MET A 218 -6.89 22.09 9.94
N GLN A 219 -7.29 23.19 10.56
CA GLN A 219 -8.65 23.74 10.43
C GLN A 219 -9.00 24.10 8.98
N CYS A 220 -8.05 24.58 8.18
CA CYS A 220 -8.27 24.93 6.78
C CYS A 220 -8.66 23.71 5.90
N PHE A 221 -8.34 22.49 6.33
CA PHE A 221 -8.77 21.25 5.65
C PHE A 221 -10.21 20.85 6.00
N ARG A 222 -10.79 21.41 7.08
CA ARG A 222 -12.15 21.13 7.56
C ARG A 222 -13.17 22.18 7.15
N HIS A 223 -12.73 23.40 6.86
CA HIS A 223 -13.60 24.51 6.48
C HIS A 223 -13.66 24.72 4.97
N CYS A 224 -14.79 25.26 4.51
CA CYS A 224 -15.05 25.57 3.09
C CYS A 224 -15.09 27.07 2.82
N THR A 225 -14.52 27.91 3.69
CA THR A 225 -14.43 29.36 3.44
C THR A 225 -13.35 29.64 2.39
N ASP A 226 -13.45 30.76 1.69
CA ASP A 226 -12.47 31.14 0.66
C ASP A 226 -11.05 31.24 1.23
N GLU A 227 -10.91 31.74 2.47
CA GLU A 227 -9.62 31.81 3.16
C GLU A 227 -9.05 30.41 3.44
N ALA A 228 -9.89 29.46 3.87
CA ALA A 228 -9.48 28.08 4.12
C ALA A 228 -9.07 27.35 2.83
N ILE A 229 -9.74 27.66 1.72
CA ILE A 229 -9.40 27.12 0.40
C ILE A 229 -8.04 27.65 -0.07
N GLU A 230 -7.78 28.95 0.07
CA GLU A 230 -6.50 29.56 -0.29
C GLU A 230 -5.36 29.06 0.61
N GLU A 231 -5.58 28.96 1.93
CA GLU A 231 -4.59 28.40 2.85
C GLU A 231 -4.23 26.95 2.49
N ARG A 232 -5.23 26.12 2.12
CA ARG A 232 -5.02 24.73 1.71
C ARG A 232 -4.17 24.62 0.44
N LYS A 233 -4.34 25.53 -0.52
CA LYS A 233 -3.55 25.57 -1.76
C LYS A 233 -2.08 25.91 -1.51
N ALA A 234 -1.77 26.60 -0.41
CA ALA A 234 -0.39 26.96 -0.07
C ALA A 234 0.46 25.75 0.38
N TYR A 235 -0.17 24.62 0.75
CA TYR A 235 0.55 23.40 1.13
C TYR A 235 0.96 22.58 -0.10
N SER A 236 2.25 22.24 -0.18
CA SER A 236 2.77 21.30 -1.17
C SER A 236 2.32 19.86 -0.86
N GLU A 237 2.34 18.99 -1.86
CA GLU A 237 2.02 17.58 -1.67
C GLU A 237 2.95 16.90 -0.66
N ALA A 238 4.24 17.22 -0.67
CA ALA A 238 5.21 16.72 0.31
C ALA A 238 4.85 17.16 1.75
N GLN A 239 4.44 18.42 1.94
CA GLN A 239 3.99 18.89 3.25
C GLN A 239 2.71 18.18 3.70
N LYS A 240 1.76 17.96 2.79
CA LYS A 240 0.52 17.24 3.10
C LYS A 240 0.80 15.79 3.50
N ASN A 241 1.71 15.09 2.81
CA ASN A 241 2.10 13.73 3.18
C ASN A 241 2.73 13.70 4.57
N PHE A 242 3.64 14.64 4.88
CA PHE A 242 4.21 14.77 6.22
C PHE A 242 3.12 15.03 7.28
N LEU A 243 2.16 15.90 7.00
CA LEU A 243 1.06 16.21 7.93
C LEU A 243 0.18 14.99 8.22
N VAL A 244 -0.03 14.11 7.24
CA VAL A 244 -0.73 12.85 7.43
C VAL A 244 0.07 11.92 8.36
N ASP A 245 1.34 11.68 8.07
CA ASP A 245 2.18 10.78 8.87
C ASP A 245 2.36 11.30 10.31
N TYR A 246 2.60 12.60 10.46
CA TYR A 246 2.73 13.24 11.77
C TYR A 246 1.41 13.21 12.55
N GLY A 247 0.30 13.48 11.87
CA GLY A 247 -1.04 13.40 12.44
C GLY A 247 -1.41 12.00 12.93
N LEU A 248 -1.09 10.96 12.14
CA LEU A 248 -1.26 9.56 12.54
C LEU A 248 -0.40 9.19 13.75
N THR A 249 0.81 9.74 13.84
CA THR A 249 1.68 9.57 15.02
C THR A 249 1.03 10.15 16.28
N ILE A 250 0.45 11.35 16.17
CA ILE A 250 -0.32 11.97 17.27
C ILE A 250 -1.53 11.11 17.64
N VAL A 251 -2.31 10.63 16.67
CA VAL A 251 -3.48 9.77 16.91
C VAL A 251 -3.08 8.50 17.65
N LYS A 252 -1.98 7.83 17.23
CA LYS A 252 -1.48 6.63 17.90
C LYS A 252 -1.11 6.89 19.36
N ALA A 253 -0.43 8.00 19.63
CA ALA A 253 -0.06 8.39 20.99
C ALA A 253 -1.30 8.63 21.87
N ILE A 254 -2.25 9.45 21.41
CA ILE A 254 -3.48 9.75 22.15
C ILE A 254 -4.29 8.47 22.38
N HIS A 255 -4.46 7.64 21.34
CA HIS A 255 -5.21 6.40 21.43
C HIS A 255 -4.60 5.42 22.45
N GLN A 256 -3.29 5.43 22.64
CA GLN A 256 -2.63 4.61 23.66
C GLN A 256 -2.84 5.15 25.08
N LEU A 257 -2.98 6.47 25.23
CA LEU A 257 -3.10 7.15 26.53
C LEU A 257 -4.55 7.29 27.02
N VAL A 258 -5.53 7.30 26.12
CA VAL A 258 -6.97 7.50 26.42
C VAL A 258 -7.74 6.15 26.43
N LYS A 259 -7.02 5.03 26.38
CA LYS A 259 -7.60 3.68 26.50
C LYS A 259 -8.23 3.42 27.86
#